data_AF-A4YSX6-F1
#
_entry.id   AF-A4YSX6-F1
#
_cell.length_a   1.000
_cell.length_b   1.000
_cell.length_c   1.000
_cell.angle_alpha   90.00
_cell.angle_beta   90.00
_cell.angle_gamma   90.00
#
_symmetry.space_group_name_H-M   'P 1'
#
loop_
_entity.id
_entity.type
_entity.pdbx_description
1 polymer ?
#
loop_
_entity_poly.entity_id
_entity_poly.type
_entity_poly.pdbx_seq_one_letter_code
_entity_poly.pdbx_strand_id
1 'polypeptide(L)' 'MRDHAMNVDKAVLTFAGFVVLLSLALGWYVNPYWFLLAAFAGVNMIQASFTGFCPAAIVFKKLGLRSGNAFS' A
#
# COMPACT_ATOMS: atom_id res chain seq x y z
N MET A 1 -22.86 0.55 15.50
CA MET A 1 -22.69 -0.02 14.15
C MET A 1 -21.21 0.05 13.84
N ARG A 2 -20.48 -1.07 13.95
CA ARG A 2 -19.02 -1.08 13.78
C ARG A 2 -18.72 -0.95 12.29
N ASP A 3 -18.05 0.14 11.91
CA ASP A 3 -17.56 0.41 10.56
C ASP A 3 -16.38 -0.53 10.24
N HIS A 4 -16.65 -1.83 10.14
CA HIS A 4 -15.67 -2.84 9.73
C HIS A 4 -15.48 -2.89 8.20
N ALA A 5 -15.96 -1.88 7.47
CA ALA A 5 -15.82 -1.84 6.04
C ALA A 5 -14.36 -1.52 5.66
N MET A 6 -13.72 -2.42 4.93
CA MET A 6 -12.46 -2.12 4.26
C MET A 6 -12.64 -0.88 3.38
N ASN A 7 -11.89 0.15 3.71
CA ASN A 7 -11.83 1.40 2.96
C ASN A 7 -10.57 1.40 2.09
N VAL A 8 -10.57 2.17 1.00
CA VAL A 8 -9.39 2.37 0.14
C VAL A 8 -8.16 2.76 0.97
N ASP A 9 -8.28 3.70 1.90
CA ASP A 9 -7.16 4.17 2.71
C ASP A 9 -6.57 3.06 3.60
N LYS A 10 -7.43 2.28 4.26
CA LYS A 10 -7.01 1.11 5.05
C LYS A 10 -6.39 0.02 4.16
N ALA A 11 -6.99 -0.25 3.01
CA ALA A 11 -6.50 -1.23 2.05
C ALA A 11 -5.12 -0.87 1.49
N VAL A 12 -4.91 0.41 1.17
CA VAL A 12 -3.60 0.92 0.73
C VAL A 12 -2.55 0.75 1.83
N LEU A 13 -2.89 1.08 3.08
CA LEU A 13 -1.97 0.92 4.22
C LEU A 13 -1.59 -0.54 4.45
N THR A 14 -2.57 -1.45 4.43
CA THR A 14 -2.32 -2.89 4.56
C THR A 14 -1.49 -3.43 3.39
N PHE A 15 -1.81 -3.03 2.17
CA PHE A 15 -1.08 -3.43 0.97
C PHE A 15 0.38 -2.95 0.99
N ALA A 16 0.61 -1.70 1.39
CA ALA A 16 1.94 -1.14 1.56
C ALA A 16 2.78 -1.95 2.55
N GLY A 17 2.23 -2.24 3.74
CA GLY A 17 2.91 -3.06 4.74
C GLY A 17 3.23 -4.47 4.23
N PHE A 18 2.28 -5.10 3.53
CA PHE A 18 2.49 -6.41 2.93
C PHE A 18 3.61 -6.41 1.89
N VAL A 19 3.64 -5.44 0.98
CA VAL A 19 4.70 -5.34 -0.05
C VAL A 19 6.07 -5.16 0.58
N VAL A 20 6.18 -4.37 1.65
CA VAL A 20 7.45 -4.18 2.38
C VAL A 20 7.92 -5.49 3.02
N LEU A 21 7.05 -6.18 3.77
CA LEU A 21 7.40 -7.45 4.42
C LEU A 21 7.75 -8.54 3.41
N LEU A 22 7.00 -8.63 2.30
CA LEU A 22 7.28 -9.56 1.22
C LEU A 22 8.65 -9.27 0.58
N SER A 23 8.94 -8.00 0.30
CA SER A 23 10.22 -7.58 -0.26
C SER A 23 11.39 -7.88 0.68
N LEU A 24 11.19 -7.70 2.00
CA LEU A 24 12.18 -8.05 3.02
C LEU A 24 12.45 -9.55 3.06
N ALA A 25 11.39 -10.37 3.10
CA ALA A 25 11.51 -11.82 3.10
C ALA A 25 12.23 -12.32 1.85
N LEU A 26 11.82 -11.87 0.66
CA LEU A 26 12.45 -12.27 -0.60
C LEU A 26 13.88 -11.71 -0.73
N GLY A 27 14.14 -10.50 -0.20
CA GLY A 27 15.46 -9.91 -0.12
C GLY A 27 16.44 -10.75 0.68
N TRP A 28 15.96 -11.32 1.79
CA TRP A 28 16.76 -12.16 2.67
C TRP A 28 16.91 -13.61 2.17
N TYR A 29 15.83 -14.22 1.71
CA TYR A 29 15.81 -15.66 1.37
C TYR A 29 16.12 -15.97 -0.10
N VAL A 30 15.91 -15.03 -1.02
CA VAL A 30 16.03 -15.28 -2.47
C VAL A 30 17.14 -14.43 -3.08
N ASN A 31 17.01 -13.09 -3.04
CA ASN A 31 18.00 -12.20 -3.62
C ASN A 31 17.82 -10.74 -3.12
N PRO A 32 18.89 -10.03 -2.71
CA PRO A 32 18.81 -8.64 -2.26
C PRO A 32 18.22 -7.64 -3.26
N TYR A 33 18.16 -7.94 -4.57
CA TYR A 33 17.47 -7.09 -5.54
C TYR A 33 15.97 -6.89 -5.21
N TRP A 34 15.34 -7.75 -4.42
CA TRP A 34 13.96 -7.55 -3.96
C TRP A 34 13.76 -6.33 -3.06
N PHE A 35 14.83 -5.78 -2.46
CA PHE A 35 14.73 -4.51 -1.73
C PHE A 35 14.39 -3.32 -2.64
N LEU A 36 14.67 -3.41 -3.95
CA LEU A 36 14.23 -2.40 -4.93
C LEU A 36 12.71 -2.32 -5.00
N LEU A 37 11.98 -3.42 -4.80
CA LEU A 37 10.52 -3.42 -4.77
C LEU A 37 10.00 -2.62 -3.57
N ALA A 38 10.58 -2.81 -2.38
CA ALA A 38 10.27 -2.01 -1.20
C ALA A 38 10.61 -0.53 -1.41
N ALA A 39 11.77 -0.24 -2.01
CA ALA A 39 12.18 1.13 -2.31
C ALA A 39 11.21 1.81 -3.29
N PHE A 40 10.84 1.13 -4.37
CA PHE A 40 9.86 1.61 -5.33
C PHE A 40 8.51 1.88 -4.66
N ALA A 41 8.00 0.93 -3.87
CA ALA A 41 6.75 1.12 -3.14
C ALA A 41 6.82 2.32 -2.17
N GLY A 42 7.95 2.49 -1.47
CA GLY A 42 8.21 3.62 -0.58
C GLY A 42 8.19 4.96 -1.30
N VAL A 43 8.88 5.08 -2.43
CA VAL A 43 8.87 6.30 -3.25
C VAL A 43 7.47 6.64 -3.73
N ASN A 44 6.69 5.65 -4.16
CA ASN A 44 5.30 5.85 -4.57
C ASN A 44 4.41 6.34 -3.43
N MET A 45 4.60 5.82 -2.20
CA MET A 45 3.86 6.28 -1.03
C MET A 45 4.21 7.72 -0.66
N ILE A 46 5.51 8.06 -0.68
CA ILE A 46 5.97 9.43 -0.42
C ILE A 46 5.38 10.38 -1.46
N GLN A 47 5.47 10.05 -2.75
CA GLN A 47 4.87 10.84 -3.82
C GLN A 47 3.36 11.00 -3.62
N ALA A 48 2.67 9.92 -3.26
CA ALA A 48 1.23 9.95 -3.01
C ALA A 48 0.85 10.86 -1.83
N SER A 49 1.67 10.94 -0.78
CA SER A 49 1.43 11.86 0.34
C SER A 49 1.43 13.34 -0.08
N PHE A 50 2.22 13.71 -1.09
CA PHE A 50 2.29 15.10 -1.59
C PHE A 50 1.34 15.39 -2.74
N THR A 51 1.12 14.41 -3.63
CA THR A 51 0.35 14.61 -4.89
C THR A 51 -1.06 14.03 -4.85
N GLY A 52 -1.38 13.20 -3.84
CA GLY A 52 -2.62 12.42 -3.78
C GLY A 52 -2.70 11.29 -4.83
N PHE A 53 -1.66 11.09 -5.64
CA PHE A 53 -1.64 10.04 -6.67
C PHE A 53 -1.04 8.75 -6.11
N CYS A 54 -1.90 7.82 -5.67
CA CYS A 54 -1.49 6.46 -5.30
C CYS A 54 -2.07 5.45 -6.30
N PRO A 55 -1.23 4.72 -7.09
CA PRO A 55 -1.70 3.68 -8.00
C PRO A 55 -2.54 2.62 -7.29
N ALA A 56 -2.12 2.23 -6.07
CA ALA A 56 -2.86 1.26 -5.25
C ALA A 56 -4.26 1.78 -4.90
N ALA A 57 -4.40 3.06 -4.53
CA ALA A 57 -5.70 3.65 -4.25
C ALA A 57 -6.63 3.63 -5.48
N ILE A 58 -6.08 3.90 -6.68
CA ILE A 58 -6.84 3.85 -7.93
C ILE A 58 -7.32 2.42 -8.21
N VAL A 59 -6.46 1.42 -8.02
CA VAL A 59 -6.81 0.01 -8.19
C VAL A 59 -7.89 -0.41 -7.19
N PHE A 60 -7.74 -0.08 -5.90
CA PHE A 60 -8.72 -0.40 -4.87
C PHE A 60 -10.07 0.30 -5.09
N LYS A 61 -10.05 1.55 -5.58
CA LYS A 61 -11.26 2.27 -5.97
C LYS A 61 -11.94 1.62 -7.17
N LYS A 62 -11.18 1.13 -8.16
CA LYS A 62 -11.71 0.34 -9.29
C LYS A 62 -12.29 -1.01 -8.85
N LEU A 63 -11.75 -1.61 -7.79
CA LEU A 63 -12.27 -2.83 -7.19
C LEU A 63 -13.55 -2.61 -6.34
N GLY A 64 -14.05 -1.37 -6.25
CA GLY A 64 -15.32 -1.06 -5.58
C GLY A 64 -15.19 -0.67 -4.11
N LEU A 65 -13.98 -0.49 -3.59
CA LEU A 65 -13.78 0.02 -2.24
C LEU A 65 -14.13 1.52 -2.20
N ARG A 66 -14.88 1.93 -1.18
CA ARG A 66 -15.18 3.34 -0.92
C ARG A 66 -13.98 4.04 -0.30
N SER A 67 -13.77 5.31 -0.63
CA SER A 67 -12.81 6.19 0.07
C SER A 67 -13.35 6.60 1.45
N GLY A 68 -12.44 6.99 2.34
CA GLY A 68 -12.70 7.40 3.72
C GLY A 68 -11.41 7.33 4.51
N ASN A 69 -11.49 7.44 5.84
CA ASN A 69 -10.31 7.74 6.65
C ASN A 69 -9.63 6.47 7.19
N ALA A 70 -8.32 6.34 6.98
CA ALA A 70 -7.52 5.26 7.56
C ALA A 70 -7.32 5.38 9.07
N PHE A 71 -7.69 6.48 9.73
CA PHE A 71 -7.40 6.69 11.16
C PHE A 71 -8.55 7.33 11.94
N SER A 72 -9.77 7.32 11.37
CA SER A 72 -11.00 7.77 12.06
C SER A 72 -11.51 6.76 13.08
#